data_AF-A0A9R0RW13-F1
#
_entry.id   AF-A0A9R0RW13-F1
#
_cell.length_a   1.000
_cell.length_b   1.000
_cell.length_c   1.000
_cell.angle_alpha   90.00
_cell.angle_beta   90.00
_cell.angle_gamma   90.00
#
_symmetry.space_group_name_H-M   'P 1'
#
loop_
_entity.id
_entity.type
_entity.pdbx_description
1 polymer ?
#
loop_
_entity_poly.entity_id
_entity_poly.type
_entity_poly.pdbx_seq_one_letter_code
_entity_poly.pdbx_strand_id
1 'polypeptide(L)'
;MTAAWKEPCIVFCPDWSLRHSTAVHLLRRWHADKRNLLILEEGVDSELTLKPFMPVAIQVLECSFLSGIKVRKVNPLLSVLKPKLVLFPEELKSRCPSKEDAPWSYLYYSKGKTMEIPNIREDFEVGLPTDFAFGLQPRQLDKAIAVARLRAKLHLSNGQYVLVAAPKDQSDQSMRQLLHWGAVDAARLLSALQEKGIACAFPADDDDSSAGCVRSILITSPAEALVKITSEKTMIYCDDENTTKQIYDALSSVCNGI
;
A
#
# COMPACT_ATOMS: atom_id res chain seq x y z
N MET A 1 23.16 -22.69 68.33
CA MET A 1 22.85 -22.01 67.05
C MET A 1 23.60 -20.69 67.04
N THR A 2 24.73 -20.64 66.33
CA THR A 2 25.56 -19.44 66.21
C THR A 2 24.75 -18.33 65.54
N ALA A 3 24.54 -17.22 66.25
CA ALA A 3 23.95 -16.02 65.68
C ALA A 3 24.86 -15.55 64.54
N ALA A 4 24.41 -15.75 63.30
CA ALA A 4 25.11 -15.22 62.14
C ALA A 4 25.14 -13.70 62.25
N TRP A 5 26.35 -13.13 62.27
CA TRP A 5 26.58 -11.69 62.27
C TRP A 5 25.84 -11.07 61.07
N LYS A 6 25.05 -10.03 61.31
CA LYS A 6 24.29 -9.32 60.27
C LYS A 6 24.75 -7.88 60.24
N GLU A 7 25.37 -7.49 59.14
CA GLU A 7 25.69 -6.11 58.83
C GLU A 7 24.73 -5.56 57.78
N PRO A 8 24.46 -4.24 57.78
CA PRO A 8 23.76 -3.60 56.69
C PRO A 8 24.53 -3.81 55.39
N CYS A 9 23.85 -4.29 54.35
CA CYS A 9 24.45 -4.53 53.04
C CYS A 9 23.57 -3.95 51.92
N ILE A 10 24.21 -3.64 50.79
CA ILE A 10 23.54 -3.17 49.58
C ILE A 10 23.62 -4.30 48.55
N VAL A 11 22.48 -4.66 47.96
CA VAL A 11 22.40 -5.73 46.96
C VAL A 11 21.82 -5.17 45.67
N PHE A 12 22.61 -5.24 44.60
CA PHE A 12 22.16 -4.89 43.26
C PHE A 12 21.53 -6.13 42.60
N CYS A 13 20.27 -6.01 42.20
CA CYS A 13 19.56 -7.06 41.48
C CYS A 13 19.18 -6.55 40.08
N PRO A 14 19.75 -7.10 39.00
CA PRO A 14 19.31 -6.77 37.65
C PRO A 14 17.95 -7.43 37.41
N ASP A 15 16.89 -6.67 37.59
CA ASP A 15 15.51 -7.13 37.40
C ASP A 15 14.66 -6.03 36.77
N TRP A 16 13.75 -6.43 35.88
CA TRP A 16 12.96 -5.52 35.04
C TRP A 16 11.49 -5.42 35.45
N SER A 17 10.99 -6.22 36.40
CA SER A 17 9.53 -6.29 36.68
C SER A 17 9.10 -6.77 38.06
N LEU A 18 10.04 -7.21 38.90
CA LEU A 18 9.88 -7.90 40.18
C LEU A 18 8.93 -9.09 40.12
N ARG A 19 8.86 -9.77 38.96
CA ARG A 19 7.99 -10.95 38.76
C ARG A 19 8.75 -12.27 38.90
N HIS A 20 9.96 -12.36 38.35
CA HIS A 20 10.73 -13.62 38.28
C HIS A 20 12.23 -13.37 38.39
N SER A 21 12.75 -13.23 39.62
CA SER A 21 14.20 -13.12 39.85
C SER A 21 14.60 -13.29 41.32
N THR A 22 15.91 -13.27 41.57
CA THR A 22 16.51 -13.20 42.91
C THR A 22 15.99 -12.01 43.73
N ALA A 23 15.66 -10.89 43.09
CA ALA A 23 15.07 -9.73 43.77
C ALA A 23 13.77 -10.10 44.49
N VAL A 24 12.93 -10.93 43.86
CA VAL A 24 11.66 -11.41 44.44
C VAL A 24 11.90 -12.24 45.70
N HIS A 25 12.92 -13.10 45.69
CA HIS A 25 13.27 -13.92 46.85
C HIS A 25 13.77 -13.09 48.03
N LEU A 26 14.61 -12.08 47.77
CA LEU A 26 15.07 -11.13 48.78
C LEU A 26 13.91 -10.30 49.31
N LEU A 27 13.08 -9.77 48.42
CA LEU A 27 11.94 -8.94 48.79
C LEU A 27 10.92 -9.72 49.63
N ARG A 28 10.63 -11.00 49.32
CA ARG A 28 9.80 -11.86 50.19
C ARG A 28 10.34 -11.97 51.60
N ARG A 29 11.66 -11.92 51.80
CA ARG A 29 12.27 -11.98 53.13
C ARG A 29 12.34 -10.62 53.82
N TRP A 30 12.48 -9.54 53.05
CA TRP A 30 12.82 -8.20 53.55
C TRP A 30 11.64 -7.24 53.62
N HIS A 31 10.53 -7.52 52.92
CA HIS A 31 9.39 -6.62 52.79
C HIS A 31 8.73 -6.23 54.12
N ALA A 32 8.81 -7.07 55.16
CA ALA A 32 8.17 -6.84 56.44
C ALA A 32 8.99 -5.97 57.41
N ASP A 33 10.25 -5.64 57.08
CA ASP A 33 11.14 -4.87 57.96
C ASP A 33 11.32 -3.43 57.47
N LYS A 34 10.91 -2.46 58.30
CA LYS A 34 10.99 -1.02 58.04
C LYS A 34 12.41 -0.46 57.95
N ARG A 35 13.41 -1.22 58.40
CA ARG A 35 14.83 -0.83 58.33
C ARG A 35 15.44 -1.07 56.95
N ASN A 36 14.76 -1.86 56.12
CA ASN A 36 15.19 -2.11 54.76
C ASN A 36 14.71 -0.99 53.83
N LEU A 37 15.46 -0.77 52.76
CA LEU A 37 15.14 0.18 51.71
C LEU A 37 15.18 -0.54 50.36
N LEU A 38 14.09 -0.43 49.61
CA LEU A 38 13.99 -0.85 48.22
C LEU A 38 14.08 0.38 47.32
N ILE A 39 15.05 0.39 46.41
CA ILE A 39 15.20 1.45 45.41
C ILE A 39 14.68 0.91 44.08
N LEU A 40 13.71 1.60 43.50
CA LEU A 40 13.10 1.26 42.20
C LEU A 40 13.37 2.36 41.18
N GLU A 41 13.40 1.99 39.90
CA GLU A 41 13.45 2.97 38.82
C GLU A 41 12.09 3.66 38.65
N GLU A 42 12.11 4.98 38.51
CA GLU A 42 10.93 5.81 38.25
C GLU A 42 10.28 5.44 36.91
N GLY A 43 8.95 5.27 36.91
CA GLY A 43 8.17 4.90 35.72
C GLY A 43 7.60 3.48 35.76
N VAL A 44 8.01 2.66 36.73
CA VAL A 44 7.32 1.42 37.09
C VAL A 44 6.27 1.74 38.15
N ASP A 45 5.03 1.28 37.96
CA ASP A 45 3.96 1.40 38.97
C ASP A 45 4.33 0.58 40.21
N SER A 46 4.87 1.25 41.24
CA SER A 46 5.38 0.61 42.45
C SER A 46 4.26 -0.03 43.27
N GLU A 47 3.08 0.57 43.31
CA GLU A 47 1.91 0.02 44.00
C GLU A 47 1.49 -1.31 43.38
N LEU A 48 1.36 -1.34 42.05
CA LEU A 48 0.99 -2.56 41.32
C LEU A 48 2.07 -3.63 41.46
N THR A 49 3.34 -3.23 41.42
CA THR A 49 4.49 -4.14 41.48
C THR A 49 4.65 -4.77 42.86
N LEU A 50 4.34 -4.03 43.94
CA LEU A 50 4.48 -4.50 45.32
C LEU A 50 3.25 -5.25 45.85
N LYS A 51 2.12 -5.21 45.14
CA LYS A 51 0.89 -5.92 45.50
C LYS A 51 1.08 -7.39 45.91
N PRO A 52 1.93 -8.21 45.24
CA PRO A 52 2.17 -9.60 45.62
C PRO A 52 2.88 -9.79 46.97
N PHE A 53 3.46 -8.73 47.54
CA PHE A 53 4.26 -8.77 48.76
C PHE A 53 3.53 -8.14 49.96
N MET A 54 2.25 -7.79 49.82
CA MET A 54 1.48 -7.20 50.91
C MET A 54 1.26 -8.21 52.05
N PRO A 55 1.39 -7.80 53.33
CA PRO A 55 1.64 -6.44 53.81
C PRO A 55 3.11 -6.01 53.73
N VAL A 56 3.39 -4.86 53.08
CA VAL A 56 4.73 -4.32 52.88
C VAL A 56 5.01 -3.22 53.93
N ALA A 57 6.13 -3.32 54.65
CA ALA A 57 6.62 -2.34 55.62
C ALA A 57 7.99 -1.74 55.25
N ILE A 58 8.72 -2.37 54.33
CA ILE A 58 9.98 -1.86 53.75
C ILE A 58 9.77 -0.46 53.15
N GLN A 59 10.77 0.41 53.29
CA GLN A 59 10.73 1.73 52.65
C GLN A 59 10.99 1.58 51.16
N VAL A 60 10.23 2.31 50.33
CA VAL A 60 10.36 2.29 48.87
C VAL A 60 10.74 3.67 48.40
N LEU A 61 11.84 3.76 47.65
CA LEU A 61 12.33 4.99 47.04
C LEU A 61 12.36 4.82 45.53
N GLU A 62 11.63 5.67 44.80
CA GLU A 62 11.67 5.72 43.34
C GLU A 62 12.73 6.73 42.89
N CYS A 63 13.58 6.31 41.96
CA CYS A 63 14.70 7.11 41.45
C CYS A 63 14.73 7.09 39.93
N SER A 64 14.90 8.27 39.33
CA SER A 64 15.08 8.40 37.88
C SER A 64 16.51 8.04 37.48
N PHE A 65 16.70 6.86 36.90
CA PHE A 65 17.99 6.46 36.31
C PHE A 65 18.02 6.59 34.78
N LEU A 66 16.95 7.15 34.19
CA LEU A 66 16.71 7.19 32.76
C LEU A 66 17.87 7.86 31.98
N SER A 67 18.54 7.07 31.15
CA SER A 67 19.56 7.50 30.18
C SER A 67 18.95 7.96 28.84
N GLY A 68 17.63 8.20 28.80
CA GLY A 68 16.88 8.50 27.58
C GLY A 68 17.03 9.92 27.02
N ILE A 69 16.54 10.10 25.80
CA ILE A 69 16.47 11.42 25.15
C ILE A 69 15.40 12.26 25.84
N LYS A 70 15.84 13.35 26.47
CA LYS A 70 14.92 14.35 27.05
C LYS A 70 14.14 15.05 25.93
N VAL A 71 12.87 15.39 26.17
CA VAL A 71 11.99 16.08 25.19
C VAL A 71 12.65 17.31 24.55
N ARG A 72 13.39 18.11 25.34
CA ARG A 72 14.16 19.27 24.85
C ARG A 72 15.20 18.96 23.75
N LYS A 73 15.67 17.70 23.66
CA LYS A 73 16.61 17.23 22.64
C LYS A 73 15.93 16.61 21.41
N VAL A 74 14.61 16.39 21.45
CA VAL A 74 13.86 15.81 20.32
C VAL A 74 13.89 16.75 19.12
N ASN A 75 13.65 18.04 19.34
CA ASN A 75 13.68 19.04 18.26
C ASN A 75 15.04 19.15 17.56
N PRO A 76 16.15 19.35 18.30
CA PRO A 76 17.48 19.32 17.71
C PRO A 76 17.79 18.02 16.97
N LEU A 77 17.25 16.88 17.42
CA LEU A 77 17.45 15.61 16.73
C LEU A 77 16.68 15.57 15.41
N LEU A 78 15.42 16.00 15.40
CA LEU A 78 14.59 16.03 14.20
C LEU A 78 15.13 16.99 13.14
N SER A 79 15.70 18.13 13.55
CA SER A 79 16.31 19.08 12.61
C SER A 79 17.56 18.53 11.93
N VAL A 80 18.32 17.65 12.60
CA VAL A 80 19.47 16.94 12.03
C VAL A 80 19.02 15.79 11.13
N LEU A 81 18.05 14.99 11.58
CA LEU A 81 17.60 13.80 10.85
C LEU A 81 16.73 14.12 9.63
N LYS A 82 16.00 15.24 9.64
CA LYS A 82 15.07 15.67 8.58
C LYS A 82 14.21 14.52 8.03
N PRO A 83 13.47 13.81 8.90
CA PRO A 83 12.67 12.66 8.49
C PRO A 83 11.51 13.10 7.56
N LYS A 84 10.96 12.18 6.77
CA LYS A 84 9.71 12.43 6.01
C LYS A 84 8.47 12.33 6.92
N LEU A 85 8.50 11.38 7.85
CA LEU A 85 7.39 11.04 8.74
C LEU A 85 7.91 10.74 10.14
N VAL A 86 7.25 11.28 11.16
CA VAL A 86 7.55 11.04 12.57
C VAL A 86 6.36 10.37 13.24
N LEU A 87 6.58 9.19 13.82
CA LEU A 87 5.63 8.52 14.71
C LEU A 87 5.89 8.94 16.15
N PHE A 88 4.87 9.46 16.83
CA PHE A 88 5.01 10.03 18.17
C PHE A 88 3.93 9.51 19.13
N PRO A 89 4.24 9.23 20.41
CA PRO A 89 3.24 8.80 21.38
C PRO A 89 2.18 9.88 21.60
N GLU A 90 0.91 9.48 21.61
CA GLU A 90 -0.23 10.37 21.82
C GLU A 90 -0.19 11.04 23.20
N GLU A 91 0.27 10.31 24.22
CA GLU A 91 0.37 10.78 25.61
C GLU A 91 1.37 11.93 25.78
N LEU A 92 2.31 12.05 24.83
CA LEU A 92 3.35 13.08 24.84
C LEU A 92 3.05 14.23 23.88
N LYS A 93 1.89 14.24 23.22
CA LYS A 93 1.54 15.23 22.20
C LYS A 93 1.60 16.68 22.69
N SER A 94 1.23 16.95 23.94
CA SER A 94 1.36 18.29 24.56
C SER A 94 2.81 18.74 24.77
N ARG A 95 3.73 17.77 24.83
CA ARG A 95 5.17 17.96 24.97
C ARG A 95 5.89 17.88 23.62
N CYS A 96 5.13 17.66 22.54
CA CYS A 96 5.66 17.60 21.19
C CYS A 96 6.12 19.00 20.76
N PRO A 97 7.22 19.09 20.00
CA PRO A 97 7.56 20.29 19.26
C PRO A 97 6.40 20.90 18.48
N SER A 98 6.38 22.24 18.35
CA SER A 98 5.42 22.96 17.52
C SER A 98 5.42 22.42 16.09
N LYS A 99 4.21 22.18 15.57
CA LYS A 99 3.96 21.65 14.23
C LYS A 99 4.10 22.69 13.13
N GLU A 100 4.06 23.97 13.50
CA GLU A 100 3.69 25.06 12.59
C GLU A 100 4.75 25.35 11.51
N ASP A 101 6.00 24.92 11.69
CA ASP A 101 7.11 25.10 10.73
C ASP A 101 7.88 23.81 10.41
N ALA A 102 7.38 22.64 10.80
CA ALA A 102 8.09 21.39 10.57
C ALA A 102 7.89 20.89 9.12
N PRO A 103 8.96 20.64 8.33
CA PRO A 103 8.84 20.14 6.96
C PRO A 103 8.45 18.64 6.88
N TRP A 104 8.03 18.03 7.99
CA TRP A 104 7.73 16.61 8.11
C TRP A 104 6.37 16.36 8.75
N SER A 105 5.74 15.25 8.38
CA SER A 105 4.43 14.88 8.92
C SER A 105 4.54 14.17 10.26
N TYR A 106 3.55 14.37 11.13
CA TYR A 106 3.42 13.65 12.41
C TYR A 106 2.23 12.70 12.39
N LEU A 107 2.47 11.47 12.82
CA LEU A 107 1.43 10.50 13.16
C LEU A 107 1.52 10.13 14.64
N TYR A 108 0.38 9.99 15.29
CA TYR A 108 0.30 9.75 16.73
C TYR A 108 -0.22 8.36 17.04
N TYR A 109 0.56 7.57 17.78
CA TYR A 109 0.13 6.23 18.17
C TYR A 109 -0.25 6.19 19.65
N SER A 110 -1.23 5.34 19.95
CA SER A 110 -1.59 4.97 21.32
C SER A 110 -1.56 3.45 21.47
N LYS A 111 -1.28 3.00 22.69
CA LYS A 111 -1.13 1.58 23.00
C LYS A 111 -2.42 0.81 22.66
N GLY A 112 -2.28 -0.30 21.94
CA GLY A 112 -3.38 -1.19 21.60
C GLY A 112 -4.22 -0.77 20.40
N LYS A 113 -3.84 0.30 19.68
CA LYS A 113 -4.49 0.70 18.42
C LYS A 113 -3.60 0.39 17.22
N THR A 114 -4.18 -0.24 16.21
CA THR A 114 -3.55 -0.41 14.90
C THR A 114 -3.59 0.92 14.15
N MET A 115 -2.47 1.31 13.56
CA MET A 115 -2.35 2.52 12.74
C MET A 115 -1.85 2.16 11.35
N GLU A 116 -2.47 2.76 10.36
CA GLU A 116 -2.01 2.68 8.97
C GLU A 116 -0.89 3.70 8.75
N ILE A 117 0.27 3.20 8.33
CA ILE A 117 1.40 4.04 7.97
C ILE A 117 1.34 4.26 6.47
N PRO A 118 1.27 5.50 5.98
CA PRO A 118 1.22 5.77 4.56
C PRO A 118 2.50 5.23 3.90
N ASN A 119 2.35 4.56 2.77
CA ASN A 119 3.50 4.20 1.96
C ASN A 119 4.01 5.46 1.24
N ILE A 120 5.17 5.97 1.67
CA ILE A 120 5.79 7.19 1.12
C ILE A 120 6.68 6.86 -0.09
N ARG A 121 6.69 5.60 -0.56
CA ARG A 121 7.42 5.22 -1.76
C ARG A 121 6.61 5.60 -3.00
N GLU A 122 7.14 6.52 -3.78
CA GLU A 122 6.60 6.91 -5.09
C GLU A 122 6.86 5.80 -6.12
N ASP A 123 8.06 5.20 -6.06
CA ASP A 123 8.46 4.06 -6.89
C ASP A 123 8.81 2.86 -6.02
N PHE A 124 8.44 1.67 -6.48
CA PHE A 124 8.89 0.43 -5.86
C PHE A 124 9.30 -0.57 -6.94
N GLU A 125 10.45 -1.19 -6.72
CA GLU A 125 10.92 -2.27 -7.57
C GLU A 125 10.15 -3.55 -7.27
N VAL A 126 9.72 -4.20 -8.34
CA VAL A 126 9.03 -5.48 -8.26
C VAL A 126 9.85 -6.52 -9.00
N GLY A 127 10.21 -7.59 -8.31
CA GLY A 127 10.80 -8.77 -8.92
C GLY A 127 9.79 -9.44 -9.85
N LEU A 128 10.13 -9.53 -11.13
CA LEU A 128 9.42 -10.32 -12.13
C LEU A 128 10.08 -11.69 -12.24
N PRO A 129 9.43 -12.77 -11.76
CA PRO A 129 9.95 -14.12 -11.92
C PRO A 129 10.09 -14.51 -13.39
N THR A 130 11.05 -15.38 -13.71
CA THR A 130 11.41 -15.71 -15.10
C THR A 130 10.28 -16.44 -15.83
N ASP A 131 9.52 -17.29 -15.13
CA ASP A 131 8.32 -17.96 -15.63
C ASP A 131 7.26 -16.97 -16.11
N PHE A 132 7.08 -15.85 -15.40
CA PHE A 132 6.22 -14.76 -15.86
C PHE A 132 6.80 -14.02 -17.05
N ALA A 133 8.09 -13.70 -17.02
CA ALA A 133 8.76 -12.98 -18.09
C ALA A 133 8.66 -13.73 -19.43
N PHE A 134 8.87 -15.05 -19.42
CA PHE A 134 8.75 -15.90 -20.61
C PHE A 134 7.31 -16.06 -21.12
N GLY A 135 6.31 -15.89 -20.24
CA GLY A 135 4.90 -15.93 -20.62
C GLY A 135 4.38 -14.62 -21.23
N LEU A 136 5.15 -13.53 -21.15
CA LEU A 136 4.76 -12.26 -21.75
C LEU A 136 4.73 -12.38 -23.27
N GLN A 137 3.69 -11.81 -23.88
CA GLN A 137 3.57 -11.67 -25.34
C GLN A 137 3.54 -10.19 -25.69
N PRO A 138 4.71 -9.52 -25.77
CA PRO A 138 4.77 -8.10 -26.12
C PRO A 138 4.27 -7.87 -27.54
N ARG A 139 3.43 -6.85 -27.68
CA ARG A 139 2.98 -6.32 -28.97
C ARG A 139 3.56 -4.93 -29.14
N GLN A 140 4.18 -4.67 -30.29
CA GLN A 140 4.78 -3.38 -30.57
C GLN A 140 3.69 -2.30 -30.62
N LEU A 141 3.84 -1.25 -29.81
CA LEU A 141 2.94 -0.10 -29.77
C LEU A 141 3.47 1.05 -30.63
N ASP A 142 4.77 1.33 -30.53
CA ASP A 142 5.49 2.35 -31.30
C ASP A 142 6.95 1.88 -31.51
N LYS A 143 7.77 2.57 -32.30
CA LYS A 143 9.16 2.18 -32.63
C LYS A 143 10.04 1.88 -31.39
N ALA A 144 9.74 2.48 -30.24
CA ALA A 144 10.49 2.32 -29.00
C ALA A 144 9.76 1.53 -27.90
N ILE A 145 8.46 1.24 -28.06
CA ILE A 145 7.62 0.74 -26.96
C ILE A 145 6.87 -0.52 -27.41
N ALA A 146 7.02 -1.60 -26.63
CA ALA A 146 6.19 -2.81 -26.73
C ALA A 146 5.43 -3.02 -25.42
N VAL A 147 4.19 -3.48 -25.52
CA VAL A 147 3.30 -3.66 -24.37
C VAL A 147 2.85 -5.11 -24.30
N ALA A 148 2.88 -5.70 -23.10
CA ALA A 148 2.37 -7.04 -22.82
C ALA A 148 1.40 -6.98 -21.64
N ARG A 149 0.31 -7.75 -21.71
CA ARG A 149 -0.64 -7.88 -20.61
C ARG A 149 -0.12 -8.88 -19.59
N LEU A 150 -0.07 -8.47 -18.33
CA LEU A 150 0.38 -9.29 -17.20
C LEU A 150 -0.73 -9.40 -16.16
N ARG A 151 -1.12 -10.64 -15.80
CA ARG A 151 -2.07 -10.92 -14.72
C ARG A 151 -1.35 -11.64 -13.58
N ALA A 152 -1.04 -10.91 -12.53
CA ALA A 152 -0.32 -11.44 -11.36
C ALA A 152 -0.84 -10.79 -10.07
N LYS A 153 -0.57 -11.42 -8.93
CA LYS A 153 -0.73 -10.82 -7.60
C LYS A 153 0.62 -10.29 -7.12
N LEU A 154 0.60 -9.13 -6.46
CA LEU A 154 1.78 -8.58 -5.80
C LEU A 154 1.93 -9.22 -4.41
N HIS A 155 3.09 -9.80 -4.12
CA HIS A 155 3.38 -10.44 -2.85
C HIS A 155 4.66 -9.85 -2.24
N LEU A 156 4.64 -9.54 -0.95
CA LEU A 156 5.82 -9.07 -0.22
C LEU A 156 6.51 -10.27 0.44
N SER A 157 7.72 -10.63 -0.04
CA SER A 157 8.53 -11.71 0.53
C SER A 157 9.93 -11.18 0.82
N ASN A 158 10.45 -11.42 2.02
CA ASN A 158 11.79 -11.00 2.44
C ASN A 158 12.09 -9.50 2.19
N GLY A 159 11.07 -8.64 2.30
CA GLY A 159 11.21 -7.20 2.07
C GLY A 159 11.23 -6.76 0.60
N GLN A 160 11.08 -7.69 -0.34
CA GLN A 160 10.97 -7.42 -1.78
C GLN A 160 9.57 -7.74 -2.29
N TYR A 161 9.04 -6.86 -3.14
CA TYR A 161 7.80 -7.15 -3.86
C TYR A 161 8.09 -8.10 -5.01
N VAL A 162 7.35 -9.19 -5.11
CA VAL A 162 7.49 -10.21 -6.14
C VAL A 162 6.11 -10.51 -6.73
N LEU A 163 6.05 -10.72 -8.05
CA LEU A 163 4.83 -11.10 -8.74
C LEU A 163 4.57 -12.61 -8.59
N VAL A 164 3.33 -12.99 -8.27
CA VAL A 164 2.93 -14.39 -8.05
C VAL A 164 1.69 -14.70 -8.88
N ALA A 165 1.54 -15.96 -9.32
CA ALA A 165 0.42 -16.41 -10.14
C ALA A 165 -0.92 -16.04 -9.50
N ALA A 166 -1.77 -15.36 -10.27
CA ALA A 166 -3.14 -15.16 -9.84
C ALA A 166 -3.87 -16.52 -9.89
N PRO A 167 -4.65 -16.89 -8.85
CA PRO A 167 -5.44 -18.12 -8.87
C PRO A 167 -6.40 -18.09 -10.07
N LYS A 168 -6.56 -19.24 -10.73
CA LYS A 168 -7.36 -19.42 -11.96
C LYS A 168 -8.88 -19.32 -11.73
N ASP A 169 -9.33 -19.06 -10.50
CA ASP A 169 -10.72 -19.23 -10.05
C ASP A 169 -11.62 -17.99 -10.22
N GLN A 170 -11.26 -17.07 -11.12
CA GLN A 170 -12.21 -16.07 -11.60
C GLN A 170 -12.36 -16.27 -13.09
N SER A 171 -13.46 -16.94 -13.43
CA SER A 171 -14.00 -17.14 -14.76
C SER A 171 -13.70 -15.97 -15.69
N ASP A 172 -13.42 -16.33 -16.95
CA ASP A 172 -13.19 -15.46 -18.11
C ASP A 172 -14.35 -14.50 -18.45
N GLN A 173 -15.23 -14.17 -17.50
CA GLN A 173 -16.31 -13.19 -17.66
C GLN A 173 -15.81 -11.74 -17.73
N SER A 174 -14.53 -11.47 -17.43
CA SER A 174 -13.94 -10.13 -17.52
C SER A 174 -13.22 -9.82 -18.84
N MET A 175 -13.41 -10.62 -19.91
CA MET A 175 -13.10 -10.16 -21.28
C MET A 175 -13.86 -8.88 -21.68
N ARG A 176 -14.76 -8.37 -20.82
CA ARG A 176 -15.62 -7.21 -21.07
C ARG A 176 -14.95 -5.84 -21.07
N GLN A 177 -13.64 -5.73 -20.86
CA GLN A 177 -12.93 -4.46 -21.03
C GLN A 177 -11.63 -4.68 -21.81
N LEU A 178 -11.75 -5.20 -23.03
CA LEU A 178 -10.70 -5.02 -24.04
C LEU A 178 -10.65 -3.52 -24.36
N LEU A 179 -9.53 -2.89 -24.04
CA LEU A 179 -9.28 -1.52 -24.49
C LEU A 179 -8.78 -1.61 -25.93
N HIS A 180 -9.60 -1.18 -26.87
CA HIS A 180 -9.21 -1.13 -28.28
C HIS A 180 -8.31 0.09 -28.52
N TRP A 181 -7.16 -0.13 -29.13
CA TRP A 181 -6.16 0.89 -29.44
C TRP A 181 -5.73 0.84 -30.91
N GLY A 182 -5.43 2.01 -31.47
CA GLY A 182 -4.91 2.20 -32.82
C GLY A 182 -5.83 3.03 -33.72
N ALA A 183 -5.26 3.59 -34.79
CA ALA A 183 -6.03 4.26 -35.83
C ALA A 183 -6.84 3.22 -36.62
N VAL A 184 -8.14 3.46 -36.75
CA VAL A 184 -9.03 2.57 -37.51
C VAL A 184 -8.84 2.85 -38.99
N ASP A 185 -8.34 1.85 -39.74
CA ASP A 185 -8.30 1.92 -41.20
C ASP A 185 -9.70 1.69 -41.76
N ALA A 186 -10.27 2.74 -42.36
CA ALA A 186 -11.61 2.73 -42.93
C ALA A 186 -11.80 1.65 -44.01
N ALA A 187 -10.76 1.35 -44.80
CA ALA A 187 -10.83 0.32 -45.83
C ALA A 187 -10.88 -1.08 -45.22
N ARG A 188 -10.07 -1.33 -44.18
CA ARG A 188 -10.08 -2.61 -43.45
C ARG A 188 -11.38 -2.83 -42.68
N LEU A 189 -11.94 -1.76 -42.11
CA LEU A 189 -13.25 -1.83 -41.46
C LEU A 189 -14.36 -2.15 -42.45
N LEU A 190 -14.36 -1.52 -43.62
CA LEU A 190 -15.33 -1.81 -44.67
C LEU A 190 -15.26 -3.29 -45.12
N SER A 191 -14.05 -3.83 -45.33
CA SER A 191 -13.89 -5.26 -45.63
C SER A 191 -14.41 -6.16 -44.51
N ALA A 192 -14.09 -5.84 -43.24
CA ALA A 192 -14.54 -6.62 -42.09
C ALA A 192 -16.08 -6.61 -41.92
N LEU A 193 -16.74 -5.49 -42.21
CA LEU A 193 -18.20 -5.38 -42.21
C LEU A 193 -18.82 -6.22 -43.33
N GLN A 194 -18.26 -6.18 -44.54
CA GLN A 194 -18.73 -6.96 -45.69
C GLN A 194 -18.56 -8.48 -45.47
N GLU A 195 -17.44 -8.92 -44.87
CA GLU A 195 -17.21 -10.32 -44.48
C GLU A 195 -18.27 -10.84 -43.48
N LYS A 196 -18.80 -9.94 -42.65
CA LYS A 196 -19.89 -10.24 -41.70
C LYS A 196 -21.28 -10.21 -42.34
N GLY A 197 -21.38 -9.98 -43.65
CA GLY A 197 -22.64 -9.93 -44.39
C GLY A 197 -23.39 -8.60 -44.28
N ILE A 198 -22.72 -7.54 -43.84
CA ILE A 198 -23.31 -6.19 -43.72
C ILE A 198 -23.10 -5.45 -45.04
N ALA A 199 -24.20 -4.98 -45.64
CA ALA A 199 -24.13 -4.17 -46.85
C ALA A 199 -23.71 -2.74 -46.48
N CYS A 200 -22.50 -2.35 -46.87
CA CYS A 200 -21.92 -1.06 -46.56
C CYS A 200 -21.09 -0.50 -47.72
N ALA A 201 -21.09 0.83 -47.84
CA ALA A 201 -20.35 1.56 -48.87
C ALA A 201 -19.82 2.89 -48.32
N PHE A 202 -18.80 3.44 -48.98
CA PHE A 202 -18.43 4.84 -48.79
C PHE A 202 -19.47 5.73 -49.46
N PRO A 203 -19.87 6.85 -48.84
CA PRO A 203 -20.77 7.81 -49.48
C PRO A 203 -20.07 8.46 -50.68
N ALA A 204 -20.84 8.74 -51.73
CA ALA A 204 -20.34 9.22 -53.02
C ALA A 204 -19.75 10.65 -53.00
N ASP A 205 -19.86 11.38 -51.88
CA ASP A 205 -19.45 12.79 -51.74
C ASP A 205 -18.18 13.01 -50.88
N ASP A 206 -17.46 11.95 -50.47
CA ASP A 206 -16.17 12.09 -49.79
C ASP A 206 -15.03 12.32 -50.82
N ASP A 207 -15.01 13.51 -51.42
CA ASP A 207 -13.93 13.95 -52.31
C ASP A 207 -12.62 14.17 -51.52
N ASP A 208 -11.54 13.64 -52.08
CA ASP A 208 -10.29 13.32 -51.41
C ASP A 208 -9.38 14.56 -51.34
N SER A 209 -9.67 15.54 -50.47
CA SER A 209 -8.78 16.72 -50.35
C SER A 209 -8.89 17.54 -49.05
N SER A 210 -8.60 16.95 -47.88
CA SER A 210 -7.87 17.69 -46.82
C SER A 210 -7.40 16.78 -45.68
N ALA A 211 -6.20 17.06 -45.18
CA ALA A 211 -5.62 16.45 -43.99
C ALA A 211 -6.47 16.83 -42.76
N GLY A 212 -7.46 16.00 -42.45
CA GLY A 212 -8.48 16.24 -41.41
C GLY A 212 -9.85 15.66 -41.72
N CYS A 213 -10.07 15.10 -42.92
CA CYS A 213 -11.37 14.57 -43.34
C CYS A 213 -11.86 13.40 -42.47
N VAL A 214 -13.07 13.58 -41.94
CA VAL A 214 -13.87 12.54 -41.31
C VAL A 214 -14.23 11.51 -42.38
N ARG A 215 -13.72 10.29 -42.30
CA ARG A 215 -14.13 9.23 -43.23
C ARG A 215 -15.43 8.60 -42.72
N SER A 216 -16.40 8.45 -43.61
CA SER A 216 -17.70 7.90 -43.24
C SER A 216 -18.03 6.62 -43.99
N ILE A 217 -18.62 5.64 -43.30
CA ILE A 217 -19.11 4.38 -43.87
C ILE A 217 -20.61 4.31 -43.63
N LEU A 218 -21.37 4.21 -44.72
CA LEU A 218 -22.82 4.10 -44.67
C LEU A 218 -23.21 2.62 -44.80
N ILE A 219 -24.03 2.16 -43.86
CA ILE A 219 -24.55 0.79 -43.79
C ILE A 219 -26.01 0.84 -44.22
N THR A 220 -26.36 0.07 -45.25
CA THR A 220 -27.70 0.03 -45.85
C THR A 220 -28.51 -1.22 -45.47
N SER A 221 -27.87 -2.27 -44.95
CA SER A 221 -28.52 -3.49 -44.49
C SER A 221 -27.64 -4.20 -43.47
N PRO A 222 -28.17 -4.75 -42.34
CA PRO A 222 -29.58 -5.01 -42.03
C PRO A 222 -30.41 -3.83 -41.48
N ALA A 223 -29.78 -2.77 -40.97
CA ALA A 223 -30.42 -1.53 -40.56
C ALA A 223 -29.56 -0.34 -41.01
N GLU A 224 -30.18 0.83 -41.23
CA GLU A 224 -29.43 2.04 -41.57
C GLU A 224 -28.52 2.44 -40.41
N ALA A 225 -27.22 2.54 -40.69
CA ALA A 225 -26.23 2.98 -39.71
C ALA A 225 -25.11 3.77 -40.37
N LEU A 226 -24.48 4.66 -39.59
CA LEU A 226 -23.38 5.50 -40.05
C LEU A 226 -22.19 5.37 -39.10
N VAL A 227 -21.03 5.00 -39.64
CA VAL A 227 -19.77 4.96 -38.89
C VAL A 227 -18.90 6.13 -39.34
N LYS A 228 -18.60 7.06 -38.42
CA LYS A 228 -17.69 8.20 -38.67
C LYS A 228 -16.35 7.94 -38.00
N ILE A 229 -15.28 7.95 -38.78
CA ILE A 229 -13.92 7.72 -38.34
C ILE A 229 -13.15 9.04 -38.45
N THR A 230 -12.58 9.48 -37.34
CA THR A 230 -11.68 10.64 -37.26
C THR A 230 -10.33 10.22 -36.71
N SER A 231 -9.34 11.11 -36.73
CA SER A 231 -8.00 10.83 -36.18
C SER A 231 -8.01 10.45 -34.70
N GLU A 232 -8.98 10.94 -33.92
CA GLU A 232 -9.02 10.75 -32.46
C GLU A 232 -10.17 9.86 -31.98
N LYS A 233 -11.25 9.74 -32.76
CA LYS A 233 -12.44 8.99 -32.34
C LYS A 233 -13.16 8.33 -33.51
N THR A 234 -13.81 7.20 -33.21
CA THR A 234 -14.78 6.55 -34.11
C THR A 234 -16.16 6.60 -33.47
N MET A 235 -17.16 7.10 -34.19
CA MET A 235 -18.54 7.24 -33.72
C MET A 235 -19.46 6.37 -34.58
N ILE A 236 -20.30 5.57 -33.92
CA ILE A 236 -21.31 4.71 -34.57
C ILE A 236 -22.68 5.32 -34.27
N TYR A 237 -23.45 5.58 -35.33
CA TYR A 237 -24.85 6.01 -35.24
C TYR A 237 -25.71 4.88 -35.79
N CYS A 238 -26.47 4.21 -34.92
CA CYS A 238 -27.35 3.11 -35.29
C CYS A 238 -28.47 2.99 -34.26
N ASP A 239 -29.71 2.84 -34.72
CA ASP A 239 -30.89 2.69 -33.85
C ASP A 239 -31.15 1.22 -33.46
N ASP A 240 -30.59 0.27 -34.22
CA ASP A 240 -30.75 -1.17 -33.96
C ASP A 240 -29.59 -1.73 -33.11
N GLU A 241 -29.93 -2.31 -31.95
CA GLU A 241 -28.93 -2.87 -31.04
C GLU A 241 -28.17 -4.07 -31.63
N ASN A 242 -28.84 -4.88 -32.46
CA ASN A 242 -28.21 -6.07 -33.05
C ASN A 242 -27.18 -5.67 -34.10
N THR A 243 -27.52 -4.73 -34.96
CA THR A 243 -26.61 -4.11 -35.94
C THR A 243 -25.45 -3.41 -35.23
N THR A 244 -25.71 -2.69 -34.13
CA THR A 244 -24.67 -2.06 -33.31
C THR A 244 -23.65 -3.09 -32.77
N LYS A 245 -24.12 -4.23 -32.26
CA LYS A 245 -23.23 -5.32 -31.79
C LYS A 245 -22.38 -5.89 -32.92
N GLN A 246 -22.96 -6.12 -34.10
CA GLN A 246 -22.22 -6.62 -35.25
C GLN A 246 -21.17 -5.63 -35.75
N ILE A 247 -21.49 -4.32 -35.76
CA ILE A 247 -20.53 -3.26 -36.09
C ILE A 247 -19.40 -3.21 -35.06
N TYR A 248 -19.74 -3.31 -33.77
CA TYR A 248 -18.76 -3.35 -32.70
C TYR A 248 -17.83 -4.56 -32.82
N ASP A 249 -18.36 -5.74 -33.14
CA ASP A 249 -17.56 -6.95 -33.33
C ASP A 249 -16.61 -6.81 -34.53
N ALA A 250 -17.06 -6.20 -35.63
CA ALA A 250 -16.22 -5.90 -36.79
C ALA A 250 -15.15 -4.85 -36.48
N LEU A 251 -15.46 -3.84 -35.67
CA LEU A 251 -14.45 -2.90 -35.15
C LEU A 251 -13.44 -3.59 -34.25
N SER A 252 -13.90 -4.50 -33.40
CA SER A 252 -13.06 -5.23 -32.45
C SER A 252 -12.05 -6.16 -33.14
N SER A 253 -12.37 -6.65 -34.35
CA SER A 253 -11.47 -7.49 -35.14
C SER A 253 -10.39 -6.69 -35.89
N VAL A 254 -10.67 -5.41 -36.19
CA VAL A 254 -9.74 -4.51 -36.89
C VAL A 254 -8.85 -3.75 -35.90
N CYS A 255 -9.38 -3.43 -34.72
CA CYS A 255 -8.64 -2.74 -33.67
C CYS A 255 -7.77 -3.71 -32.85
N ASN A 256 -6.59 -3.24 -32.41
CA ASN A 256 -5.76 -4.03 -31.51
C ASN A 256 -6.33 -3.94 -30.09
N GLY A 257 -6.72 -5.06 -29.49
CA GLY A 257 -7.15 -5.12 -28.09
C GLY A 257 -5.96 -5.18 -27.11
N ILE A 258 -6.08 -4.45 -26.00
CA ILE A 258 -5.22 -4.49 -24.81
C ILE A 258 -6.02 -5.05 -23.62
#